data_AF-A0A424YRF7-F1
#
_entry.id   AF-A0A424YRF7-F1
#
_cell.length_a   1.000
_cell.length_b   1.000
_cell.length_c   1.000
_cell.angle_alpha   90.00
_cell.angle_beta   90.00
_cell.angle_gamma   90.00
#
_symmetry.space_group_name_H-M   'P 1'
#
loop_
_entity.id
_entity.type
_entity.pdbx_description
1 polymer ?
#
loop_
_entity_poly.entity_id
_entity_poly.type
_entity_poly.pdbx_seq_one_letter_code
_entity_poly.pdbx_strand_id
1 'polypeptide(L)'
;MVVRWIKDGIKWVGAIDWDRRLFDALVPTPKGTSYNSYLVQGGSKTALIDTVDEKMETELITNLMEENVHIIDYIVVSHTEQDHSGCLPLMLELYPGAVVLATPKGKELLVEFFGIDEGRVQAVEDGET
;
A
#
# COMPACT_ATOMS: atom_id res chain seq x y z
N MET A 1 -3.94 13.63 -6.93
CA MET A 1 -3.15 14.14 -8.07
C MET A 1 -1.69 13.69 -8.04
N VAL A 2 -1.35 12.53 -8.63
CA VAL A 2 -0.56 12.38 -9.88
C VAL A 2 -0.72 10.92 -10.34
N VAL A 3 -1.94 10.42 -10.53
CA VAL A 3 -2.13 9.03 -10.98
C VAL A 3 -1.48 8.83 -12.34
N ARG A 4 -0.71 7.74 -12.50
CA ARG A 4 -0.02 7.42 -13.75
C ARG A 4 -0.42 6.06 -14.26
N TRP A 5 -0.79 6.00 -15.53
CA TRP A 5 -0.96 4.73 -16.23
C TRP A 5 0.39 4.07 -16.43
N ILE A 6 0.51 2.82 -15.98
CA ILE A 6 1.69 1.98 -16.22
C ILE A 6 1.40 1.01 -17.37
N LYS A 7 0.22 0.39 -17.31
CA LYS A 7 -0.33 -0.53 -18.33
C LYS A 7 -1.86 -0.57 -18.20
N ASP A 8 -2.54 -1.15 -19.17
CA ASP A 8 -3.96 -1.50 -19.03
C ASP A 8 -4.22 -2.26 -17.71
N GLY A 9 -5.16 -1.73 -16.93
CA GLY A 9 -5.51 -2.26 -15.61
C GLY A 9 -4.48 -2.01 -14.50
N ILE A 10 -3.38 -1.29 -14.75
CA ILE A 10 -2.33 -1.02 -13.75
C ILE A 10 -2.00 0.48 -13.71
N LYS A 11 -2.24 1.08 -12.53
CA LYS A 11 -1.97 2.49 -12.28
C LYS A 11 -1.05 2.64 -11.07
N TRP A 12 -0.13 3.59 -11.15
CA TRP A 12 0.59 4.08 -9.98
C TRP A 12 -0.30 5.10 -9.26
N VAL A 13 -0.52 4.89 -7.97
CA VAL A 13 -1.41 5.70 -7.10
C VAL A 13 -0.71 6.15 -5.81
N GLY A 14 0.60 5.91 -5.71
CA GLY A 14 1.40 6.29 -4.54
C GLY A 14 1.59 7.79 -4.36
N ALA A 15 2.66 8.17 -3.66
CA ALA A 15 2.91 9.55 -3.27
C ALA A 15 4.33 9.99 -3.61
N ILE A 16 4.51 11.29 -3.86
CA ILE A 16 5.82 11.91 -4.02
C ILE A 16 6.04 12.82 -2.82
N ASP A 17 7.06 12.51 -2.02
CA ASP A 17 7.47 13.32 -0.88
C ASP A 17 8.68 14.15 -1.28
N TRP A 18 8.40 15.36 -1.79
CA TRP A 18 9.42 16.33 -2.17
C TRP A 18 10.16 16.91 -0.96
N ASP A 19 9.65 16.72 0.26
CA ASP A 19 10.15 17.33 1.49
C ASP A 19 11.00 16.37 2.33
N ARG A 20 10.97 15.07 2.03
CA ARG A 20 11.91 14.10 2.61
C ARG A 20 13.34 14.51 2.34
N ARG A 21 14.15 14.68 3.39
CA ARG A 21 15.59 14.99 3.29
C ARG A 21 16.50 13.87 3.75
N LEU A 22 15.95 12.92 4.52
CA LEU A 22 16.67 11.75 5.02
C LEU A 22 15.76 10.53 4.86
N PHE A 23 16.32 9.47 4.27
CA PHE A 23 15.79 8.10 4.28
C PHE A 23 16.37 7.37 5.50
N ASP A 24 15.52 6.68 6.25
CA ASP A 24 15.82 6.04 7.55
C ASP A 24 16.56 6.94 8.55
N ALA A 25 16.31 8.25 8.48
CA ALA A 25 17.01 9.27 9.26
C ALA A 25 18.55 9.28 9.08
N LEU A 26 19.08 8.58 8.06
CA LEU A 26 20.51 8.35 7.87
C LEU A 26 21.00 8.77 6.49
N VAL A 27 20.28 8.40 5.42
CA VAL A 27 20.73 8.57 4.04
C VAL A 27 20.12 9.83 3.43
N PRO A 28 20.91 10.81 2.97
CA PRO A 28 20.38 12.04 2.39
C PRO A 28 19.57 11.81 1.11
N THR A 29 18.40 12.46 1.03
CA THR A 29 17.50 12.49 -0.14
C THR A 29 17.29 13.94 -0.62
N PRO A 30 18.32 14.60 -1.19
CA PRO A 30 18.24 16.03 -1.52
C PRO A 30 17.20 16.39 -2.58
N LYS A 31 16.64 15.39 -3.28
CA LYS A 31 15.60 15.54 -4.30
C LYS A 31 14.24 14.96 -3.86
N GLY A 32 14.05 14.70 -2.58
CA GLY A 32 12.88 13.99 -2.07
C GLY A 32 12.93 12.49 -2.37
N THR A 33 11.79 11.84 -2.18
CA THR A 33 11.57 10.42 -2.47
C THR A 33 10.15 10.19 -3.00
N SER A 34 9.83 8.94 -3.30
CA SER A 34 8.48 8.51 -3.63
C SER A 34 8.12 7.24 -2.85
N TYR A 35 6.87 7.14 -2.44
CA TYR A 35 6.28 5.92 -1.89
C TYR A 35 5.39 5.33 -2.97
N ASN A 36 5.76 4.16 -3.49
CA ASN A 36 5.17 3.64 -4.71
C ASN A 36 4.10 2.59 -4.39
N SER A 37 2.84 2.97 -4.55
CA SER A 37 1.71 2.04 -4.48
C SER A 37 1.08 1.87 -5.86
N TYR A 38 0.59 0.67 -6.15
CA TYR A 38 0.02 0.34 -7.46
C TYR A 38 -1.39 -0.22 -7.32
N LEU A 39 -2.33 0.39 -8.04
CA LEU A 39 -3.69 -0.11 -8.19
C LEU A 39 -3.72 -1.06 -9.39
N VAL A 40 -4.09 -2.32 -9.13
CA VAL A 40 -4.25 -3.37 -10.13
C VAL A 40 -5.73 -3.73 -10.23
N GLN A 41 -6.34 -3.37 -11.35
CA GLN A 41 -7.73 -3.65 -11.67
C GLN A 41 -7.77 -4.87 -12.59
N GLY A 42 -8.01 -6.04 -11.98
CA GLY A 42 -8.19 -7.30 -12.70
C GLY A 42 -9.56 -7.41 -13.36
N GLY A 43 -9.86 -8.58 -13.93
CA GLY A 43 -11.15 -8.82 -14.58
C GLY A 43 -12.35 -8.83 -13.62
N SER A 44 -12.16 -9.29 -12.39
CA SER A 44 -13.21 -9.42 -11.38
C SER A 44 -12.84 -8.90 -10.00
N LYS A 45 -11.57 -8.56 -9.78
CA LYS A 45 -11.00 -8.22 -8.48
C LYS A 45 -10.06 -7.03 -8.60
N THR A 46 -10.00 -6.21 -7.58
CA THR A 46 -9.09 -5.06 -7.47
C THR A 46 -8.10 -5.30 -6.35
N ALA A 47 -6.81 -5.10 -6.64
CA ALA A 47 -5.74 -5.18 -5.66
C ALA A 47 -4.99 -3.85 -5.56
N LEU A 48 -4.55 -3.51 -4.35
CA LEU A 48 -3.59 -2.44 -4.09
C LEU A 48 -2.27 -3.10 -3.66
N ILE A 49 -1.17 -2.80 -4.36
CA ILE A 49 0.17 -3.26 -4.01
C ILE A 49 0.87 -2.16 -3.22
N ASP A 50 1.26 -2.51 -2.00
CA ASP A 50 1.78 -1.65 -0.94
C ASP A 50 0.88 -0.44 -0.65
N THR A 51 1.18 0.25 0.43
CA THR A 51 0.61 1.56 0.76
C THR A 51 1.73 2.61 0.71
N VAL A 52 1.62 3.66 1.52
CA VAL A 52 2.63 4.71 1.63
C VAL A 52 2.95 4.96 3.10
N ASP A 53 4.01 5.75 3.36
CA ASP A 53 4.27 6.36 4.66
C ASP A 53 3.00 7.06 5.17
N GLU A 54 2.67 6.89 6.45
CA GLU A 54 1.49 7.47 7.11
C GLU A 54 1.32 8.97 6.80
N LYS A 55 2.44 9.71 6.71
CA LYS A 55 2.42 11.16 6.42
C LYS A 55 1.90 11.50 5.03
N MET A 56 1.85 10.52 4.14
CA MET A 56 1.41 10.64 2.75
C MET A 56 0.03 10.01 2.50
N GLU A 57 -0.72 9.71 3.57
CA GLU A 57 -2.05 9.09 3.49
C GLU A 57 -3.02 9.90 2.62
N THR A 58 -2.94 11.22 2.69
CA THR A 58 -3.84 12.12 1.97
C THR A 58 -3.65 11.98 0.46
N GLU A 59 -2.40 11.85 0.00
CA GLU A 59 -2.05 11.67 -1.40
C GLU A 59 -2.60 10.34 -1.94
N LEU A 60 -2.37 9.24 -1.20
CA LEU A 60 -2.86 7.91 -1.61
C LEU A 60 -4.40 7.88 -1.66
N ILE A 61 -5.07 8.38 -0.63
CA ILE A 61 -6.54 8.42 -0.57
C ILE A 61 -7.10 9.28 -1.70
N THR A 62 -6.54 10.46 -1.90
CA THR A 62 -6.98 11.37 -2.97
C THR A 62 -6.83 10.70 -4.33
N ASN A 63 -5.71 10.03 -4.59
CA ASN A 63 -5.49 9.30 -5.83
C ASN A 63 -6.51 8.16 -6.03
N LEU A 64 -6.80 7.37 -4.98
CA LEU A 64 -7.82 6.29 -5.06
C LEU A 64 -9.23 6.84 -5.29
N MET A 65 -9.57 7.98 -4.66
CA MET A 65 -10.85 8.67 -4.87
C MET A 65 -10.98 9.23 -6.29
N GLU A 66 -9.93 9.87 -6.82
CA GLU A 66 -9.89 10.36 -8.21
C GLU A 66 -10.13 9.23 -9.22
N GLU A 67 -9.63 8.02 -8.91
CA GLU A 67 -9.83 6.82 -9.71
C GLU A 67 -11.17 6.10 -9.44
N ASN A 68 -12.04 6.68 -8.61
CA ASN A 68 -13.34 6.12 -8.21
C ASN A 68 -13.22 4.67 -7.70
N VAL A 69 -12.18 4.38 -6.92
CA VAL A 69 -11.99 3.07 -6.31
C VAL A 69 -12.94 2.93 -5.12
N HIS A 70 -13.96 2.10 -5.28
CA HIS A 70 -14.95 1.84 -4.22
C HIS A 70 -14.74 0.50 -3.52
N ILE A 71 -13.99 -0.40 -4.16
CA ILE A 71 -13.72 -1.75 -3.68
C ILE A 71 -12.24 -2.05 -3.90
N ILE A 72 -11.60 -2.52 -2.84
CA ILE A 72 -10.30 -3.17 -2.89
C ILE A 72 -10.52 -4.54 -2.27
N ASP A 73 -10.31 -5.60 -3.06
CA ASP A 73 -10.44 -6.97 -2.59
C ASP A 73 -9.18 -7.42 -1.84
N TYR A 74 -8.02 -6.98 -2.32
CA TYR A 74 -6.73 -7.37 -1.78
C TYR A 74 -5.81 -6.16 -1.56
N ILE A 75 -5.12 -6.13 -0.42
CA ILE A 75 -3.97 -5.25 -0.21
C ILE A 75 -2.75 -6.14 -0.08
N VAL A 76 -1.87 -6.12 -1.07
CA VAL A 76 -0.62 -6.89 -1.08
C VAL A 76 0.44 -6.07 -0.38
N VAL A 77 0.99 -6.59 0.71
CA VAL A 77 2.06 -5.92 1.47
C VAL A 77 3.35 -6.69 1.25
N SER A 78 4.21 -6.13 0.41
CA SER A 78 5.47 -6.74 -0.04
C SER A 78 6.57 -6.61 1.02
N HIS A 79 6.56 -5.49 1.74
CA HIS A 79 7.48 -5.19 2.83
C HIS A 79 6.71 -4.50 3.96
N THR A 80 7.01 -4.86 5.20
CA THR A 80 6.19 -4.46 6.37
C THR A 80 6.61 -3.13 6.98
N GLU A 81 7.72 -2.54 6.54
CA GLU A 81 8.20 -1.27 7.05
C GLU A 81 7.23 -0.12 6.75
N GLN A 82 7.18 0.87 7.65
CA GLN A 82 6.10 1.87 7.68
C GLN A 82 6.09 2.79 6.45
N ASP A 83 7.20 2.93 5.73
CA ASP A 83 7.21 3.64 4.45
C ASP A 83 6.48 2.90 3.32
N HIS A 84 6.27 1.59 3.47
CA HIS A 84 5.48 0.75 2.57
C HIS A 84 4.08 0.44 3.13
N SER A 85 3.97 0.25 4.44
CA SER A 85 2.76 -0.28 5.10
C SER A 85 2.06 0.72 6.02
N GLY A 86 2.58 1.94 6.15
CA GLY A 86 2.16 2.91 7.17
C GLY A 86 0.68 3.29 7.09
N CYS A 87 0.12 3.38 5.89
CA CYS A 87 -1.32 3.65 5.70
C CYS A 87 -2.22 2.40 5.75
N LEU A 88 -1.67 1.20 5.98
CA LEU A 88 -2.46 -0.04 5.97
C LEU A 88 -3.66 -0.02 6.94
N PRO A 89 -3.55 0.45 8.20
CA PRO A 89 -4.70 0.51 9.11
C PRO A 89 -5.86 1.33 8.54
N LEU A 90 -5.56 2.54 8.05
CA LEU A 90 -6.55 3.42 7.44
C LEU A 90 -7.16 2.82 6.17
N MET A 91 -6.37 2.13 5.34
CA MET A 91 -6.90 1.42 4.18
C MET A 91 -7.88 0.31 4.57
N LEU A 92 -7.64 -0.41 5.67
CA LEU A 92 -8.55 -1.46 6.14
C LEU A 92 -9.84 -0.91 6.75
N GLU A 93 -9.82 0.32 7.27
CA GLU A 93 -11.03 1.05 7.68
C GLU A 93 -11.86 1.52 6.47
N LEU A 94 -11.21 2.10 5.47
CA LEU A 94 -11.88 2.60 4.25
C LEU A 94 -12.39 1.47 3.35
N TYR A 95 -11.67 0.35 3.32
CA TYR A 95 -12.00 -0.84 2.54
C TYR A 95 -12.17 -2.05 3.47
N PRO A 96 -13.28 -2.12 4.24
CA PRO A 96 -13.47 -3.14 5.27
C PRO A 96 -13.58 -4.57 4.70
N GLY A 97 -13.84 -4.73 3.41
CA GLY A 97 -13.85 -6.02 2.72
C GLY A 97 -12.47 -6.50 2.24
N ALA A 98 -11.43 -5.68 2.34
CA ALA A 98 -10.10 -6.03 1.85
C ALA A 98 -9.42 -7.09 2.72
N VAL A 99 -8.80 -8.07 2.06
CA VAL A 99 -7.90 -9.05 2.67
C VAL A 99 -6.45 -8.63 2.43
N VAL A 100 -5.63 -8.62 3.48
CA VAL A 100 -4.20 -8.35 3.35
C VAL A 100 -3.49 -9.62 2.93
N LEU A 101 -2.67 -9.54 1.89
CA LEU A 101 -1.78 -10.62 1.46
C LEU A 101 -0.35 -10.26 1.84
N ALA A 102 0.34 -11.14 2.56
CA ALA A 102 1.73 -10.96 2.95
C ALA A 102 2.42 -12.32 3.08
N THR A 103 3.75 -12.34 3.14
CA THR A 103 4.48 -13.59 3.48
C THR A 103 4.11 -14.05 4.91
N PRO A 104 4.36 -15.32 5.28
CA PRO A 104 4.10 -15.79 6.65
C PRO A 104 4.78 -14.89 7.70
N LYS A 105 6.02 -14.48 7.44
CA LYS A 105 6.73 -13.57 8.35
C LYS A 105 6.15 -12.15 8.31
N GLY A 106 5.75 -11.68 7.13
CA GLY A 106 5.09 -10.38 6.98
C GLY A 106 3.79 -10.31 7.77
N LYS A 107 2.98 -11.37 7.75
CA LYS A 107 1.76 -11.47 8.55
C LYS A 107 2.02 -11.27 10.04
N GLU A 108 2.99 -11.98 10.61
CA GLU A 108 3.36 -11.82 12.03
C GLU A 108 3.72 -10.37 12.34
N LEU A 109 4.56 -9.75 11.51
CA LEU A 109 5.04 -8.38 11.71
C LEU A 109 3.92 -7.34 11.57
N LEU A 110 3.01 -7.49 10.60
CA LEU A 110 1.90 -6.56 10.41
C LEU A 110 0.91 -6.60 11.56
N VAL A 111 0.61 -7.78 12.09
CA VAL A 111 -0.22 -7.93 13.29
C VAL A 111 0.45 -7.25 14.48
N GLU A 112 1.75 -7.47 14.68
CA GLU A 112 2.50 -6.86 15.80
C GLU A 112 2.63 -5.33 15.68
N PHE A 113 3.00 -4.82 14.49
CA PHE A 113 3.26 -3.39 14.27
C PHE A 113 1.99 -2.54 14.32
N PHE A 114 0.88 -3.08 13.84
CA PHE A 114 -0.34 -2.29 13.61
C PHE A 114 -1.56 -2.77 14.41
N GLY A 115 -1.45 -3.88 15.16
CA GLY A 115 -2.58 -4.44 15.90
C GLY A 115 -3.73 -4.89 15.01
N ILE A 116 -3.45 -5.24 13.76
CA ILE A 116 -4.46 -5.68 12.79
C ILE A 116 -4.97 -7.07 13.20
N ASP A 117 -6.28 -7.30 13.07
CA ASP A 117 -6.86 -8.63 13.26
C ASP A 117 -6.16 -9.65 12.35
N GLU A 118 -5.59 -10.69 12.95
CA GLU A 118 -4.89 -11.75 12.24
C GLU A 118 -5.77 -12.42 11.16
N GLY A 119 -7.09 -12.47 11.39
CA GLY A 119 -8.06 -12.99 10.43
C GLY A 119 -8.19 -12.16 9.14
N ARG A 120 -7.73 -10.90 9.16
CA ARG A 120 -7.69 -10.01 7.98
C ARG A 120 -6.43 -10.21 7.14
N VAL A 121 -5.43 -10.93 7.64
CA VAL A 121 -4.15 -11.15 6.96
C VAL A 121 -4.00 -12.61 6.56
N GLN A 122 -4.00 -12.85 5.26
CA GLN A 122 -3.71 -14.15 4.66
C GLN A 122 -2.21 -14.23 4.35
N ALA A 123 -1.54 -15.23 4.92
CA ALA A 123 -0.19 -15.57 4.54
C ALA A 123 -0.20 -16.24 3.16
N VAL A 124 0.74 -15.86 2.30
CA VAL A 124 0.96 -16.46 0.98
C VAL A 124 2.39 -16.99 0.87
N GLU A 125 2.53 -18.20 0.34
CA GLU A 125 3.82 -18.86 0.12
C GLU A 125 4.40 -18.57 -1.27
N ASP A 126 5.69 -18.87 -1.46
CA ASP A 126 6.32 -18.76 -2.78
C ASP A 126 5.65 -19.71 -3.79
N GLY A 127 5.26 -19.15 -4.94
CA GLY A 127 4.59 -19.88 -6.02
C GLY A 127 3.13 -20.26 -5.77
N GLU A 128 2.48 -19.75 -4.72
CA GLU A 128 1.06 -19.99 -4.44
C GLU A 128 0.15 -19.33 -5.52
N THR A 129 -0.92 -20.03 -5.94
CA THR A 129 -1.84 -19.62 -7.02
C THR A 129 -3.30 -19.78 -6.64
#